data_AF-G0ES74-F1
#
_entry.id   AF-G0ES74-F1
#
_cell.length_a   1.000
_cell.length_b   1.000
_cell.length_c   1.000
_cell.angle_alpha   90.00
_cell.angle_beta   90.00
_cell.angle_gamma   90.00
#
_symmetry.space_group_name_H-M   'P 1'
#
loop_
_entity.id
_entity.type
_entity.pdbx_description
1 polymer ?
#
loop_
_entity_poly.entity_id
_entity_poly.type
_entity_poly.pdbx_seq_one_letter_code
_entity_poly.pdbx_strand_id
1 'polypeptide(L)'
;MGLGRGLQEAAMTDFILKPKRPAGTGWLLDSSDLAQEAIRRAGVGSWPCEVWLHRQHGICVFSAVEVAREAGQPDLGPEYHLSISQHGGRISAADALWVLAQFDLLDAKEDNHVPHGLVRNFWRPVADRLSGYECPCQGEEPAIREDKGDYVWRGVTK
;
A
#
# COMPACT_ATOMS: atom_id res chain seq x y z
N MET A 1 -14.50 39.21 26.77
CA MET A 1 -13.07 39.17 26.41
C MET A 1 -12.59 37.77 26.74
N GLY A 2 -12.50 36.80 25.84
CA GLY A 2 -11.76 36.78 24.58
C GLY A 2 -10.87 35.53 24.64
N LEU A 3 -11.49 34.35 24.48
CA LEU A 3 -10.79 33.06 24.44
C LEU A 3 -10.09 32.93 23.08
N GLY A 4 -8.79 33.23 23.04
CA GLY A 4 -7.95 32.94 21.88
C GLY A 4 -7.64 31.44 21.84
N ARG A 5 -8.50 30.65 21.18
CA ARG A 5 -8.11 29.32 20.70
C ARG A 5 -7.08 29.53 19.60
N GLY A 6 -5.80 29.31 19.92
CA GLY A 6 -4.78 29.12 18.92
C GLY A 6 -5.15 27.88 18.12
N LEU A 7 -5.62 28.10 16.88
CA LEU A 7 -5.64 27.06 15.87
C LEU A 7 -4.19 26.65 15.67
N GLN A 8 -3.87 25.43 16.08
CA GLN A 8 -2.61 24.78 15.76
C GLN A 8 -2.64 24.55 14.24
N GLU A 9 -1.99 25.43 13.49
CA GLU A 9 -1.60 25.13 12.11
C GLU A 9 -0.69 23.91 12.17
N ALA A 10 -1.25 22.73 11.87
CA ALA A 10 -0.43 21.57 11.58
C ALA A 10 0.43 21.93 10.38
N ALA A 11 1.75 21.96 10.57
CA ALA A 11 2.70 22.18 9.48
C ALA A 11 2.44 21.13 8.40
N MET A 12 1.88 21.55 7.27
CA MET A 12 1.76 20.70 6.09
C MET A 12 3.16 20.52 5.51
N THR A 13 3.85 19.46 5.92
CA THR A 13 5.09 19.04 5.27
C THR A 13 4.78 18.72 3.81
N ASP A 14 5.19 19.59 2.91
CA ASP A 14 4.99 19.39 1.48
C ASP A 14 6.00 18.38 0.94
N PHE A 15 5.57 17.11 0.85
CA PHE A 15 6.37 16.07 0.22
C PHE A 15 6.45 16.29 -1.30
N ILE A 16 7.66 16.23 -1.87
CA ILE A 16 7.90 16.31 -3.31
C ILE A 16 7.30 15.09 -4.02
N LEU A 17 7.49 13.90 -3.44
CA LEU A 17 6.88 12.68 -3.89
C LEU A 17 5.48 12.55 -3.28
N LYS A 18 4.47 12.38 -4.12
CA LYS A 18 3.08 12.16 -3.69
C LYS A 18 2.68 10.71 -3.97
N PRO A 19 1.74 10.14 -3.20
CA PRO A 19 1.15 8.84 -3.51
C PRO A 19 0.58 8.78 -4.92
N LYS A 20 0.54 7.57 -5.48
CA LYS A 20 -0.15 7.33 -6.75
C LYS A 20 -1.65 7.49 -6.53
N ARG A 21 -2.32 8.08 -7.50
CA ARG A 21 -3.77 8.23 -7.49
C ARG A 21 -4.35 7.36 -8.60
N PRO A 22 -5.54 6.77 -8.40
CA PRO A 22 -6.15 5.97 -9.44
C PRO A 22 -6.58 6.86 -10.61
N ALA A 23 -6.27 6.43 -11.82
CA ALA A 23 -6.99 6.78 -13.02
C ALA A 23 -8.27 5.95 -13.09
N GLY A 24 -9.38 6.54 -13.52
CA GLY A 24 -10.65 5.85 -13.70
C GLY A 24 -11.79 6.40 -12.86
N THR A 25 -13.01 6.03 -13.24
CA THR A 25 -14.25 6.46 -12.56
C THR A 25 -14.56 5.55 -11.37
N GLY A 26 -15.26 6.07 -10.36
CA GLY A 26 -15.77 5.28 -9.23
C GLY A 26 -14.87 5.29 -7.99
N TRP A 27 -13.67 5.86 -8.09
CA TRP A 27 -12.77 6.09 -6.97
C TRP A 27 -13.16 7.34 -6.18
N LEU A 28 -13.15 7.22 -4.86
CA LEU A 28 -13.37 8.30 -3.91
C LEU A 28 -12.19 8.39 -2.96
N LEU A 29 -11.60 9.57 -2.83
CA LEU A 29 -10.63 9.86 -1.78
C LEU A 29 -11.38 9.90 -0.43
N ASP A 30 -10.96 9.10 0.53
CA ASP A 30 -11.47 9.14 1.89
C ASP A 30 -10.53 10.00 2.76
N SER A 31 -10.94 11.25 2.97
CA SER A 31 -10.25 12.21 3.83
C SER A 31 -10.85 12.28 5.24
N SER A 32 -11.64 11.29 5.67
CA SER A 32 -12.28 11.28 7.00
C SER A 32 -11.27 11.04 8.13
N ASP A 33 -11.63 11.44 9.35
CA ASP A 33 -10.83 11.17 10.55
C ASP A 33 -10.58 9.67 10.77
N LEU A 34 -11.51 8.82 10.35
CA LEU A 34 -11.37 7.37 10.41
C LEU A 34 -10.27 6.87 9.47
N ALA A 35 -10.22 7.39 8.24
CA ALA A 35 -9.15 7.07 7.30
C ALA A 35 -7.78 7.55 7.83
N GLN A 36 -7.73 8.76 8.42
CA GLN A 36 -6.51 9.27 9.04
C GLN A 36 -6.05 8.42 10.23
N GLU A 37 -6.99 7.94 11.05
CA GLU A 37 -6.69 7.00 12.13
C GLU A 37 -6.20 5.65 11.60
N ALA A 38 -6.80 5.14 10.53
CA ALA A 38 -6.37 3.90 9.91
C ALA A 38 -4.93 4.01 9.36
N ILE A 39 -4.57 5.12 8.70
CA ILE A 39 -3.20 5.41 8.26
C ILE A 39 -2.22 5.39 9.44
N ARG A 40 -2.58 6.07 10.55
CA ARG A 40 -1.74 6.08 11.76
C ARG A 40 -1.52 4.68 12.31
N ARG A 41 -2.59 3.87 12.41
CA ARG A 41 -2.52 2.50 12.91
C ARG A 41 -1.73 1.55 12.01
N ALA A 42 -1.79 1.76 10.70
CA ALA A 42 -1.03 0.97 9.73
C ALA A 42 0.49 1.24 9.82
N GLY A 43 0.93 2.25 10.58
CA GLY A 43 2.34 2.62 10.68
C GLY A 43 2.88 3.38 9.46
N VAL A 44 2.01 3.64 8.48
CA VAL A 44 2.33 4.36 7.22
C VAL A 44 2.43 5.87 7.43
N GLY A 45 1.96 6.39 8.58
CA GLY A 45 1.81 7.83 8.84
C GLY A 45 3.08 8.67 8.92
N SER A 46 4.27 8.08 8.82
CA SER A 46 5.55 8.82 8.73
C SER A 46 5.81 9.37 7.31
N TRP A 47 5.04 8.91 6.33
CA TRP A 47 5.15 9.29 4.93
C TRP A 47 3.77 9.62 4.33
N PRO A 48 3.68 10.35 3.20
CA PRO A 48 2.38 10.72 2.67
C PRO A 48 1.60 9.47 2.24
N CYS A 49 0.33 9.40 2.65
CA CYS A 49 -0.58 8.30 2.35
C CYS A 49 -1.99 8.83 2.10
N GLU A 50 -2.67 8.24 1.11
CA GLU A 50 -4.05 8.53 0.74
C GLU A 50 -4.87 7.24 0.75
N VAL A 51 -6.09 7.31 1.30
CA VAL A 51 -7.04 6.18 1.27
C VAL A 51 -8.04 6.39 0.14
N TRP A 52 -8.15 5.41 -0.74
CA TRP A 52 -9.04 5.43 -1.89
C TRP A 52 -10.05 4.28 -1.82
N LEU A 53 -11.32 4.61 -2.07
CA LEU A 53 -12.44 3.68 -2.01
C LEU A 53 -13.08 3.53 -3.40
N HIS A 54 -13.26 2.29 -3.85
CA HIS A 54 -14.11 1.98 -5.00
C HIS A 54 -15.37 1.26 -4.54
N ARG A 55 -16.39 2.04 -4.12
CA ARG A 55 -17.56 1.55 -3.38
C ARG A 55 -18.34 0.45 -4.11
N GLN A 56 -18.49 0.57 -5.43
CA GLN A 56 -19.22 -0.42 -6.24
C GLN A 56 -18.59 -1.82 -6.18
N HIS A 57 -17.27 -1.90 -6.05
CA HIS A 57 -16.53 -3.17 -5.99
C HIS A 57 -16.06 -3.51 -4.56
N GLY A 58 -16.42 -2.69 -3.57
CA GLY A 58 -15.99 -2.85 -2.18
C GLY A 58 -14.48 -2.78 -1.97
N ILE A 59 -13.73 -2.12 -2.85
CA ILE A 59 -12.26 -2.06 -2.78
C ILE A 59 -11.83 -0.88 -1.92
N CYS A 60 -10.83 -1.11 -1.07
CA CYS A 60 -10.13 -0.09 -0.31
C CYS A 60 -8.62 -0.20 -0.58
N VAL A 61 -8.00 0.94 -0.93
CA VAL A 61 -6.58 1.05 -1.24
C VAL A 61 -5.94 2.09 -0.34
N PHE A 62 -4.85 1.71 0.31
CA PHE A 62 -3.93 2.65 0.92
C PHE A 62 -2.82 2.88 -0.10
N SER A 63 -2.68 4.10 -0.60
CA SER A 63 -1.57 4.46 -1.49
C SER A 63 -0.60 5.35 -0.74
N ALA A 64 0.65 4.92 -0.67
CA ALA A 64 1.70 5.64 0.04
C ALA A 64 2.97 5.76 -0.80
N VAL A 65 3.81 6.70 -0.41
CA VAL A 65 5.26 6.67 -0.73
C VAL A 65 5.95 6.34 0.56
N GLU A 66 6.81 5.32 0.60
CA GLU A 66 7.51 4.91 1.82
C GLU A 66 8.99 4.71 1.55
N VAL A 67 9.81 4.72 2.59
CA VAL A 67 11.21 4.30 2.52
C VAL A 67 11.32 3.04 3.36
N ALA A 68 11.19 1.88 2.71
CA ALA A 68 11.40 0.61 3.37
C ALA A 68 12.90 0.39 3.60
N ARG A 69 13.29 0.09 4.83
CA ARG A 69 14.67 -0.25 5.19
C ARG A 69 14.68 -1.52 5.99
N GLU A 70 15.08 -2.59 5.36
CA GLU A 70 15.29 -3.87 6.02
C GLU A 70 16.78 -4.17 6.15
N ALA A 71 17.18 -4.71 7.31
CA ALA A 71 18.57 -5.06 7.56
C ALA A 71 19.01 -6.16 6.57
N GLY A 72 20.05 -5.88 5.78
CA GLY A 72 20.58 -6.81 4.78
C GLY A 72 20.00 -6.63 3.37
N GLN A 73 19.00 -5.77 3.19
CA GLN A 73 18.49 -5.41 1.87
C GLN A 73 19.18 -4.17 1.29
N PRO A 74 19.31 -4.06 -0.05
CA PRO A 74 19.83 -2.83 -0.67
C PRO A 74 18.88 -1.65 -0.44
N ASP A 75 19.45 -0.45 -0.29
CA ASP A 75 18.66 0.79 -0.23
C ASP A 75 18.11 1.13 -1.62
N LEU A 76 16.82 0.90 -1.82
CA LEU A 76 16.11 1.21 -3.06
C LEU A 76 15.65 2.67 -3.13
N GLY A 77 15.83 3.43 -2.03
CA GLY A 77 15.28 4.76 -1.86
C GLY A 77 13.76 4.73 -1.60
N PRO A 78 13.03 5.81 -1.94
CA PRO A 78 11.58 5.84 -1.83
C PRO A 78 10.91 4.85 -2.79
N GLU A 79 9.81 4.26 -2.33
CA GLU A 79 9.01 3.28 -3.06
C GLU A 79 7.53 3.67 -3.01
N TYR A 80 6.81 3.43 -4.09
CA TYR A 80 5.35 3.42 -4.05
C TYR A 80 4.88 2.13 -3.40
N HIS A 81 3.94 2.27 -2.45
CA HIS A 81 3.32 1.15 -1.75
C HIS A 81 1.81 1.22 -1.91
N LEU A 82 1.20 0.12 -2.37
CA LEU A 82 -0.26 -0.08 -2.33
C LEU A 82 -0.62 -1.26 -1.42
N SER A 83 -1.43 -1.01 -0.40
CA SER A 83 -2.15 -2.06 0.32
C SER A 83 -3.59 -2.13 -0.18
N ILE A 84 -3.99 -3.28 -0.72
CA ILE A 84 -5.27 -3.46 -1.41
C ILE A 84 -6.10 -4.52 -0.69
N SER A 85 -7.36 -4.18 -0.42
CA SER A 85 -8.36 -5.08 0.16
C SER A 85 -9.69 -4.98 -0.58
N GLN A 86 -10.51 -6.01 -0.45
CA GLN A 86 -11.85 -6.05 -1.01
C GLN A 86 -12.84 -6.60 0.02
N HIS A 87 -13.94 -5.89 0.25
CA HIS A 87 -14.96 -6.23 1.26
C HIS A 87 -14.39 -6.51 2.65
N GLY A 88 -13.29 -5.83 3.03
CA GLY A 88 -12.61 -6.01 4.31
C GLY A 88 -11.72 -7.26 4.40
N GLY A 89 -11.53 -7.97 3.30
CA GLY A 89 -10.66 -9.15 3.21
C GLY A 89 -9.69 -9.09 2.02
N ARG A 90 -9.08 -10.24 1.76
CA ARG A 90 -8.05 -10.38 0.71
C ARG A 90 -8.70 -10.30 -0.66
N ILE A 91 -8.26 -9.34 -1.46
CA ILE A 91 -8.69 -9.18 -2.85
C ILE A 91 -8.12 -10.31 -3.73
N SER A 92 -8.86 -10.70 -4.77
CA SER A 92 -8.39 -11.67 -5.76
C SER A 92 -7.16 -11.16 -6.53
N ALA A 93 -6.32 -12.05 -7.06
CA ALA A 93 -5.18 -11.62 -7.88
C ALA A 93 -5.60 -10.84 -9.15
N ALA A 94 -6.72 -11.22 -9.77
CA ALA A 94 -7.23 -10.55 -10.96
C ALA A 94 -7.71 -9.13 -10.67
N ASP A 95 -8.46 -8.94 -9.57
CA ASP A 95 -8.93 -7.61 -9.17
C ASP A 95 -7.77 -6.75 -8.66
N ALA A 96 -6.78 -7.34 -7.97
CA ALA A 96 -5.56 -6.63 -7.60
C ALA A 96 -4.82 -6.11 -8.83
N LEU A 97 -4.66 -6.93 -9.87
CA LEU A 97 -4.04 -6.51 -11.13
C LEU A 97 -4.81 -5.37 -11.80
N TRP A 98 -6.14 -5.42 -11.77
CA TRP A 98 -6.95 -4.31 -12.26
C TRP A 98 -6.70 -3.02 -11.46
N VAL A 99 -6.63 -3.09 -10.13
CA VAL A 99 -6.29 -1.94 -9.27
C VAL A 99 -4.90 -1.40 -9.60
N LEU A 100 -3.89 -2.26 -9.74
CA LEU A 100 -2.52 -1.84 -10.12
C LEU A 100 -2.50 -1.07 -11.45
N ALA A 101 -3.31 -1.50 -12.43
CA ALA A 101 -3.45 -0.76 -13.68
C ALA A 101 -4.10 0.61 -13.48
N GLN A 102 -5.09 0.74 -12.58
CA GLN A 102 -5.69 2.05 -12.28
C GLN A 102 -4.66 2.99 -11.62
N PHE A 103 -3.76 2.48 -10.80
CA PHE A 103 -2.75 3.29 -10.10
C PHE A 103 -1.42 3.47 -10.86
N ASP A 104 -1.33 2.99 -12.11
CA ASP A 104 -0.10 3.05 -12.92
C ASP A 104 1.09 2.37 -12.20
N LEU A 105 0.86 1.15 -11.72
CA LEU A 105 1.80 0.33 -10.96
C LEU A 105 1.77 -1.15 -11.38
N LEU A 106 1.56 -1.44 -12.68
CA LEU A 106 1.56 -2.81 -13.19
C LEU A 106 2.90 -3.54 -13.01
N ASP A 107 3.98 -2.79 -12.85
CA ASP A 107 5.34 -3.26 -12.60
C ASP A 107 5.66 -3.46 -11.10
N ALA A 108 4.71 -3.15 -10.20
CA ALA A 108 4.89 -3.35 -8.77
C ALA A 108 4.93 -4.84 -8.41
N LYS A 109 5.77 -5.16 -7.43
CA LYS A 109 5.97 -6.53 -6.96
C LYS A 109 5.17 -6.76 -5.69
N GLU A 110 4.46 -7.89 -5.64
CA GLU A 110 3.72 -8.27 -4.45
C GLU A 110 4.70 -8.66 -3.33
N ASP A 111 4.47 -8.09 -2.16
CA ASP A 111 4.92 -8.66 -0.91
C ASP A 111 3.82 -9.57 -0.35
N ASN A 112 4.08 -10.88 -0.41
CA ASN A 112 3.18 -11.94 0.03
C ASN A 112 3.73 -12.79 1.19
N HIS A 113 4.77 -12.32 1.89
CA HIS A 113 5.38 -13.08 2.98
C HIS A 113 4.73 -12.79 4.35
N VAL A 114 3.84 -11.78 4.44
CA VAL A 114 3.06 -11.46 5.67
C VAL A 114 2.18 -12.65 6.09
N PRO A 115 2.43 -13.27 7.25
CA PRO A 115 1.62 -14.40 7.72
C PRO A 115 0.15 -13.99 7.89
N HIS A 116 -0.77 -14.80 7.35
CA HIS A 116 -2.21 -14.55 7.38
C HIS A 116 -2.64 -13.19 6.77
N GLY A 117 -1.82 -12.60 5.89
CA GLY A 117 -2.07 -11.29 5.28
C GLY A 117 -3.45 -11.18 4.62
N LEU A 118 -4.34 -10.40 5.22
CA LEU A 118 -5.68 -10.11 4.70
C LEU A 118 -5.68 -9.05 3.59
N VAL A 119 -4.55 -8.39 3.36
CA VAL A 119 -4.38 -7.39 2.32
C VAL A 119 -3.26 -7.84 1.38
N ARG A 120 -3.31 -7.39 0.14
CA ARG A 120 -2.19 -7.55 -0.81
C ARG A 120 -1.37 -6.28 -0.81
N ASN A 121 -0.08 -6.40 -0.50
CA ASN A 121 0.85 -5.29 -0.50
C ASN A 121 1.69 -5.34 -1.76
N PHE A 122 1.83 -4.21 -2.45
CA PHE A 122 2.61 -4.10 -3.67
C PHE A 122 3.59 -2.94 -3.57
N TRP A 123 4.83 -3.21 -3.95
CA TRP A 123 5.95 -2.28 -3.81
C TRP A 123 6.59 -2.01 -5.16
N ARG A 124 6.95 -0.75 -5.41
CA ARG A 124 7.65 -0.32 -6.63
C ARG A 124 8.60 0.84 -6.35
N PRO A 125 9.92 0.68 -6.54
CA PRO A 125 10.86 1.78 -6.38
C PRO A 125 10.48 3.00 -7.20
N VAL A 126 10.52 4.20 -6.63
CA VAL A 126 10.22 5.45 -7.37
C VAL A 126 11.24 5.67 -8.49
N ALA A 127 12.49 5.23 -8.29
CA ALA A 127 13.51 5.27 -9.32
C ALA A 127 13.25 4.24 -10.42
N ASP A 128 12.80 4.69 -11.60
CA ASP A 128 12.41 3.83 -12.73
C ASP A 128 13.47 2.82 -13.16
N ARG A 129 14.76 3.16 -13.03
CA ARG A 129 15.88 2.25 -13.33
C ARG A 129 15.92 1.00 -12.43
N LEU A 130 15.20 1.02 -11.31
CA LEU A 130 15.07 -0.08 -10.35
C LEU A 130 13.68 -0.75 -10.43
N SER A 131 12.83 -0.34 -11.38
CA SER A 131 11.56 -1.03 -11.64
C SER A 131 11.81 -2.50 -11.98
N GLY A 132 10.95 -3.36 -11.43
CA GLY A 132 11.08 -4.81 -11.56
C GLY A 132 12.14 -5.45 -10.66
N TYR A 133 12.79 -4.70 -9.78
CA TYR A 133 13.63 -5.27 -8.72
C TYR A 133 12.84 -6.31 -7.92
N GLU A 134 13.36 -7.53 -7.86
CA GLU A 134 12.81 -8.61 -7.06
C GLU A 134 13.63 -8.74 -5.79
N CYS A 135 12.98 -8.55 -4.65
CA CYS A 135 13.60 -8.76 -3.36
C CYS A 135 14.05 -10.22 -3.22
N PRO A 136 15.28 -10.49 -2.73
CA PRO A 136 15.75 -11.84 -2.41
C PRO A 136 14.78 -12.65 -1.53
N CYS A 137 14.02 -11.98 -0.64
CA CYS A 137 13.07 -12.64 0.25
C CYS A 137 11.96 -13.42 -0.50
N GLN A 138 11.59 -13.02 -1.72
CA GLN A 138 10.56 -13.71 -2.51
C GLN A 138 10.90 -15.18 -2.84
N GLY A 139 12.20 -15.50 -2.90
CA GLY A 139 12.68 -16.87 -3.19
C GLY A 139 13.06 -17.68 -1.95
N GLU A 140 13.21 -17.02 -0.80
CA GLU A 140 13.77 -17.58 0.42
C GLU A 140 12.73 -17.74 1.53
N GLU A 141 11.71 -16.87 1.56
CA GLU A 141 10.72 -16.84 2.63
C GLU A 141 9.41 -17.57 2.29
N PRO A 142 8.69 -18.05 3.32
CA PRO A 142 7.34 -18.58 3.15
C PRO A 142 6.35 -17.55 2.60
N ALA A 143 5.87 -17.79 1.38
CA ALA A 143 4.89 -16.96 0.72
C ALA A 143 3.46 -17.54 0.84
N ILE A 144 2.47 -16.65 0.88
CA ILE A 144 1.07 -17.03 0.63
C ILE A 144 0.93 -17.51 -0.82
N ARG A 145 0.34 -18.69 -1.01
CA ARG A 145 -0.01 -19.21 -2.34
C ARG A 145 -1.52 -19.34 -2.46
N GLU A 146 -2.07 -18.89 -3.58
CA GLU A 146 -3.48 -19.12 -3.90
C GLU A 146 -3.68 -20.57 -4.35
N ASP A 147 -4.60 -21.26 -3.69
CA ASP A 147 -5.10 -22.58 -4.06
C ASP A 147 -6.59 -22.44 -4.40
N LYS A 148 -6.88 -22.28 -5.70
CA LYS A 148 -8.25 -22.24 -6.25
C LYS A 148 -9.20 -21.24 -5.58
N GLY A 149 -8.69 -20.12 -5.10
CA GLY A 149 -9.47 -19.06 -4.46
C GLY A 149 -9.33 -19.00 -2.94
N ASP A 150 -8.82 -20.06 -2.32
CA ASP A 150 -8.39 -20.05 -0.92
C ASP A 150 -6.90 -19.65 -0.85
N TYR A 151 -6.51 -18.80 0.10
CA TYR A 151 -5.11 -18.42 0.30
C TYR A 151 -4.52 -19.23 1.47
N VAL A 152 -3.53 -20.07 1.17
CA VAL A 152 -2.86 -20.89 2.18
C VAL A 152 -1.46 -20.35 2.37
N TRP A 153 -1.14 -19.92 3.60
CA TRP A 153 0.24 -19.65 3.99
C TRP A 153 0.98 -20.99 4.17
N ARG A 154 2.02 -21.23 3.38
CA ARG A 154 2.81 -22.46 3.46
C ARG A 154 4.14 -22.17 4.14
N GLY A 155 4.11 -22.17 5.47
CA GLY A 155 5.28 -22.05 6.33
C GLY A 155 6.23 -23.22 6.25
N VAL A 156 7.07 -23.27 5.22
CA VAL A 156 8.25 -24.13 5.25
C VAL A 156 9.42 -23.30 4.72
N THR A 157 10.28 -22.88 5.65
CA THR A 157 11.59 -22.29 5.34
C THR A 157 12.47 -23.35 4.66
N LYS A 158 13.27 -22.95 3.67
CA LYS A 158 14.36 -23.79 3.16
C LYS A 158 15.48 -23.95 4.18
#